data_AF-E4NCZ5-F1
#
_entry.id   AF-E4NCZ5-F1
#
_cell.length_a   1.000
_cell.length_b   1.000
_cell.length_c   1.000
_cell.angle_alpha   90.00
_cell.angle_beta   90.00
_cell.angle_gamma   90.00
#
_symmetry.space_group_name_H-M   'P 1'
#
loop_
_entity.id
_entity.type
_entity.pdbx_description
1 polymer ?
#
loop_
_entity_poly.entity_id
_entity_poly.type
_entity_poly.pdbx_seq_one_letter_code
_entity_poly.pdbx_strand_id
1 'polypeptide(L)'
;MHEVRTRRRHEPEAVSCGFFLLPRPDGFVLHMSASPEHVSEMRALVFKAATSSGASEDVADSARLVAGELVANVVRLCGPWAPVVVLVAGTDEGVVVEVHDPVPSTVPGRKPESPDNTHAETGRGLWILDALAPGWSVAPTPVGKRITCTLPHGEPASS
;
A
#
# COMPACT_ATOMS: atom_id res chain seq x y z
N MET A 1 47.21 16.32 0.09
CA MET A 1 46.33 16.19 1.27
C MET A 1 44.93 15.92 0.72
N HIS A 2 44.46 14.67 0.78
CA HIS A 2 43.21 14.21 0.17
C HIS A 2 42.07 14.36 1.19
N GLU A 3 41.07 15.18 0.89
CA GLU A 3 39.86 15.29 1.71
C GLU A 3 38.97 14.05 1.51
N VAL A 4 38.83 13.27 2.58
CA VAL A 4 37.85 12.18 2.65
C VAL A 4 36.47 12.82 2.80
N ARG A 5 35.72 12.90 1.70
CA ARG A 5 34.28 13.18 1.75
C ARG A 5 33.58 12.08 2.56
N THR A 6 33.29 12.38 3.81
CA THR A 6 32.50 11.54 4.69
C THR A 6 31.08 11.42 4.11
N ARG A 7 30.74 10.23 3.61
CA ARG A 7 29.35 9.88 3.29
C ARG A 7 28.55 10.03 4.58
N ARG A 8 27.59 10.97 4.62
CA ARG A 8 26.60 11.04 5.71
C ARG A 8 25.91 9.67 5.78
N ARG A 9 26.12 8.94 6.87
CA ARG A 9 25.22 7.83 7.23
C ARG A 9 23.85 8.47 7.47
N HIS A 10 22.86 8.02 6.71
CA HIS A 10 21.47 8.33 6.99
C HIS A 10 21.14 7.56 8.27
N GLU A 11 21.09 8.25 9.41
CA GLU A 11 20.58 7.66 10.65
C GLU A 11 19.11 7.35 10.43
N PRO A 12 18.64 6.11 10.68
CA PRO A 12 17.23 5.80 10.55
C PRO A 12 16.46 6.66 11.56
N GLU A 13 15.56 7.49 11.02
CA GLU A 13 14.53 8.19 11.78
C GLU A 13 13.84 7.20 12.73
N ALA A 14 13.51 7.64 13.94
CA ALA A 14 13.14 6.81 15.10
C ALA A 14 12.39 5.53 14.72
N VAL A 15 13.05 4.38 14.87
CA VAL A 15 12.47 3.08 14.54
C VAL A 15 11.37 2.78 15.55
N SER A 16 10.10 2.95 15.14
CA SER A 16 8.98 2.39 15.90
C SER A 16 9.01 0.86 15.79
N CYS A 17 8.73 0.18 16.90
CA CYS A 17 8.78 -1.29 16.93
C CYS A 17 7.79 -1.86 15.90
N GLY A 18 8.30 -2.66 14.97
CA GLY A 18 7.48 -3.19 13.89
C GLY A 18 7.02 -2.11 12.91
N PHE A 19 7.85 -1.09 12.64
CA PHE A 19 7.72 -0.17 11.52
C PHE A 19 9.11 0.10 10.93
N PHE A 20 9.37 -0.46 9.75
CA PHE A 20 10.68 -0.41 9.12
C PHE A 20 10.53 -0.06 7.64
N LEU A 21 10.91 1.18 7.32
CA LEU A 21 10.85 1.75 5.99
C LEU A 21 12.18 1.56 5.25
N LEU A 22 12.11 0.99 4.06
CA LEU A 22 13.22 0.79 3.13
C LEU A 22 12.97 1.65 1.89
N PRO A 23 13.63 2.81 1.76
CA PRO A 23 13.52 3.65 0.58
C PRO A 23 14.04 2.92 -0.67
N ARG A 24 13.39 3.17 -1.80
CA ARG A 24 13.81 2.72 -3.13
C ARG A 24 13.88 3.91 -4.09
N PRO A 25 14.63 3.82 -5.20
CA PRO A 25 14.65 4.88 -6.21
C PRO A 25 13.26 5.19 -6.80
N ASP A 26 12.42 4.17 -6.88
CA ASP A 26 11.07 4.19 -7.46
C ASP A 26 9.95 4.29 -6.39
N GLY A 27 10.28 4.31 -5.10
CA GLY A 27 9.27 4.33 -4.03
C GLY A 27 9.81 3.76 -2.71
N PHE A 28 9.13 2.78 -2.12
CA PHE A 28 9.57 2.16 -0.86
C PHE A 28 9.04 0.74 -0.64
N VAL A 29 9.65 0.05 0.32
CA VAL A 29 9.10 -1.14 0.99
C VAL A 29 8.96 -0.82 2.48
N LEU A 30 7.79 -1.06 3.05
CA LEU A 30 7.49 -0.83 4.46
C LEU A 30 7.11 -2.16 5.10
N HIS A 31 7.92 -2.61 6.05
CA HIS A 31 7.55 -3.70 6.95
C HIS A 31 6.86 -3.10 8.17
N MET A 32 5.60 -3.45 8.40
CA MET A 32 4.83 -2.87 9.50
C MET A 32 3.98 -3.90 10.25
N SER A 33 3.73 -3.64 11.53
CA SER A 33 2.64 -4.22 12.28
C SER A 33 1.40 -3.35 12.09
N ALA A 34 0.24 -3.96 11.82
CA ALA A 34 -0.99 -3.24 11.50
C ALA A 34 -1.66 -2.61 12.74
N SER A 35 -0.98 -1.66 13.36
CA SER A 35 -1.50 -0.80 14.43
C SER A 35 -2.19 0.44 13.85
N PRO A 36 -3.13 1.09 14.57
CA PRO A 36 -3.77 2.31 14.07
C PRO A 36 -2.78 3.43 13.71
N GLU A 37 -1.72 3.57 14.51
CA GLU A 37 -0.63 4.54 14.28
C GLU A 37 0.14 4.23 13.01
N HIS A 38 0.64 2.99 12.86
CA HIS A 38 1.40 2.58 11.68
C HIS A 38 0.54 2.61 10.41
N VAL A 39 -0.77 2.32 10.50
CA VAL A 39 -1.69 2.43 9.36
C VAL A 39 -1.85 3.90 8.95
N SER A 40 -1.91 4.82 9.91
CA SER A 40 -1.98 6.25 9.60
C SER A 40 -0.70 6.75 8.93
N GLU A 41 0.46 6.34 9.45
CA GLU A 41 1.75 6.71 8.90
C GLU A 41 1.98 6.09 7.51
N MET A 42 1.63 4.82 7.33
CA MET A 42 1.66 4.14 6.04
C MET A 42 0.86 4.91 4.99
N ARG A 43 -0.36 5.35 5.31
CA ARG A 43 -1.19 6.15 4.38
C ARG A 43 -0.51 7.46 3.96
N ALA A 44 0.16 8.13 4.89
CA ALA A 44 0.91 9.36 4.58
C ALA A 44 2.12 9.07 3.67
N LEU A 45 2.84 7.98 3.93
CA LEU A 45 3.98 7.54 3.12
C LEU A 45 3.56 7.15 1.69
N VAL A 46 2.47 6.39 1.54
CA VAL A 46 1.92 6.01 0.24
C VAL A 46 1.59 7.25 -0.60
N PHE A 47 0.85 8.21 -0.02
CA PHE A 47 0.48 9.44 -0.71
C PHE A 47 1.72 10.25 -1.15
N LYS A 48 2.68 10.42 -0.23
CA LYS A 48 3.93 11.12 -0.51
C LYS A 48 4.75 10.43 -1.61
N ALA A 49 4.84 9.11 -1.60
CA ALA A 49 5.58 8.37 -2.60
C ALA A 49 4.94 8.46 -3.99
N ALA A 50 3.61 8.31 -4.07
CA ALA A 50 2.86 8.43 -5.32
C ALA A 50 2.99 9.83 -5.96
N THR A 51 2.83 10.88 -5.17
CA THR A 51 3.02 12.27 -5.66
C THR A 51 4.48 12.52 -6.06
N SER A 52 5.45 11.99 -5.31
CA SER A 52 6.88 12.12 -5.64
C SER A 52 7.27 11.38 -6.92
N SER A 53 6.48 10.38 -7.36
CA SER A 53 6.65 9.72 -8.65
C SER A 53 5.95 10.43 -9.82
N GLY A 54 5.35 11.60 -9.59
CA GLY A 54 4.67 12.38 -10.62
C GLY A 54 3.20 12.05 -10.82
N ALA A 55 2.60 11.22 -9.97
CA ALA A 55 1.16 10.95 -10.02
C ALA A 55 0.36 12.18 -9.55
N SER A 56 -0.87 12.32 -10.06
CA SER A 56 -1.80 13.35 -9.57
C SER A 56 -2.21 13.09 -8.12
N GLU A 57 -2.73 14.12 -7.43
CA GLU A 57 -3.25 13.96 -6.07
C GLU A 57 -4.39 12.93 -6.02
N ASP A 58 -5.26 12.88 -7.03
CA ASP A 58 -6.35 11.90 -7.12
C ASP A 58 -5.84 10.45 -7.19
N VAL A 59 -4.77 10.21 -7.95
CA VAL A 59 -4.13 8.89 -8.03
C VAL A 59 -3.41 8.55 -6.72
N ALA A 60 -2.75 9.54 -6.10
CA ALA A 60 -2.10 9.36 -4.81
C ALA A 60 -3.10 9.04 -3.68
N ASP A 61 -4.27 9.69 -3.70
CA ASP A 61 -5.37 9.40 -2.77
C ASP A 61 -5.99 8.04 -3.01
N SER A 62 -6.14 7.66 -4.28
CA SER A 62 -6.59 6.31 -4.65
C SER A 62 -5.60 5.24 -4.16
N ALA A 63 -4.29 5.47 -4.29
CA ALA A 63 -3.25 4.55 -3.82
C ALA A 63 -3.28 4.42 -2.30
N ARG A 64 -3.43 5.55 -1.60
CA ARG A 64 -3.61 5.61 -0.14
C ARG A 64 -4.83 4.83 0.33
N LEU A 65 -5.95 4.96 -0.38
CA LEU A 65 -7.20 4.26 -0.08
C LEU A 65 -7.05 2.75 -0.32
N VAL A 66 -6.50 2.35 -1.47
CA VAL A 66 -6.21 0.94 -1.82
C VAL A 66 -5.35 0.27 -0.75
N ALA A 67 -4.23 0.90 -0.37
CA ALA A 67 -3.36 0.37 0.67
C ALA A 67 -4.10 0.26 2.02
N GLY A 68 -4.90 1.26 2.39
CA GLY A 68 -5.72 1.27 3.59
C GLY A 68 -6.72 0.11 3.64
N GLU A 69 -7.45 -0.13 2.56
CA GLU A 69 -8.43 -1.22 2.46
C GLU A 69 -7.79 -2.61 2.52
N LEU A 70 -6.63 -2.77 1.87
CA LEU A 70 -5.88 -4.02 1.93
C LEU A 70 -5.42 -4.31 3.36
N VAL A 71 -4.85 -3.33 4.07
CA VAL A 71 -4.42 -3.51 5.46
C VAL A 71 -5.60 -3.67 6.42
N ALA A 72 -6.71 -2.96 6.21
CA ALA A 72 -7.93 -3.13 7.00
C ALA A 72 -8.49 -4.56 6.89
N ASN A 73 -8.41 -5.16 5.69
CA ASN A 73 -8.78 -6.56 5.50
C ASN A 73 -7.89 -7.51 6.31
N VAL A 74 -6.58 -7.25 6.38
CA VAL A 74 -5.66 -8.03 7.23
C VAL A 74 -6.03 -7.89 8.70
N VAL A 75 -6.24 -6.66 9.19
CA VAL A 75 -6.63 -6.41 10.60
C VAL A 75 -7.92 -7.14 10.94
N ARG A 76 -8.90 -7.15 10.03
CA ARG A 76 -10.17 -7.86 10.22
C ARG A 76 -10.01 -9.38 10.32
N LEU A 77 -9.07 -9.96 9.57
CA LEU A 77 -8.87 -11.41 9.49
C LEU A 77 -7.90 -11.95 10.54
N CYS A 78 -6.87 -11.17 10.87
CA CYS A 78 -5.77 -11.58 11.75
C CYS A 78 -5.75 -10.87 13.10
N GLY A 79 -6.54 -9.80 13.27
CA GLY A 79 -6.49 -8.92 14.42
C GLY A 79 -5.47 -7.77 14.26
N PRO A 80 -5.44 -6.85 15.23
CA PRO A 80 -4.46 -5.75 15.25
C PRO A 80 -3.03 -6.30 15.36
N TRP A 81 -2.05 -5.49 14.93
CA TRP A 81 -0.62 -5.83 14.97
C TRP A 81 -0.17 -6.95 14.02
N ALA A 82 -1.07 -7.47 13.18
CA ALA A 82 -0.70 -8.43 12.15
C ALA A 82 0.47 -7.91 11.28
N PRO A 83 1.47 -8.74 10.96
CA PRO A 83 2.60 -8.32 10.16
C PRO A 83 2.17 -8.13 8.70
N VAL A 84 2.54 -7.01 8.11
CA VAL A 84 2.24 -6.66 6.72
C VAL A 84 3.49 -6.07 6.08
N VAL A 85 3.68 -6.35 4.80
CA VAL A 85 4.65 -5.61 3.98
C VAL A 85 3.90 -4.83 2.92
N VAL A 86 4.13 -3.52 2.87
CA VAL A 86 3.56 -2.61 1.86
C VAL A 86 4.68 -2.14 0.95
N LEU A 87 4.58 -2.41 -0.35
CA LEU A 87 5.45 -1.87 -1.38
C LEU A 87 4.67 -0.82 -2.15
N VAL A 88 5.31 0.33 -2.39
CA VAL A 88 4.80 1.35 -3.31
C VAL A 88 5.91 1.66 -4.31
N ALA A 89 5.58 1.65 -5.59
CA ALA A 89 6.51 2.04 -6.65
C ALA A 89 5.78 2.88 -7.72
N GLY A 90 6.40 3.99 -8.12
CA GLY A 90 6.05 4.68 -9.35
C GLY A 90 6.63 3.94 -10.54
N THR A 91 5.80 3.73 -11.56
CA THR A 91 6.16 3.07 -12.82
C THR A 91 5.65 3.88 -14.00
N ASP A 92 6.06 3.52 -15.22
CA ASP A 92 5.54 4.16 -16.44
C ASP A 92 4.03 3.92 -16.61
N GLU A 93 3.51 2.80 -16.09
CA GLU A 93 2.09 2.42 -16.19
C GLU A 93 1.21 3.06 -15.11
N GLY A 94 1.80 3.59 -14.04
CA GLY A 94 1.05 4.07 -12.87
C GLY A 94 1.80 3.91 -11.55
N VAL A 95 1.05 4.06 -10.45
CA VAL A 95 1.52 3.73 -9.10
C VAL A 95 1.14 2.28 -8.79
N VAL A 96 2.14 1.46 -8.49
CA VAL A 96 1.96 0.09 -8.02
C VAL A 96 1.92 0.08 -6.51
N VAL A 97 0.88 -0.53 -5.95
CA VAL A 97 0.74 -0.85 -4.52
C VAL A 97 0.72 -2.37 -4.38
N GLU A 98 1.67 -2.92 -3.65
CA GLU A 98 1.65 -4.33 -3.25
C GLU A 98 1.52 -4.47 -1.74
N VAL A 99 0.65 -5.38 -1.31
CA VAL A 99 0.49 -5.72 0.10
C VAL A 99 0.71 -7.21 0.28
N HIS A 100 1.68 -7.57 1.11
CA HIS A 100 1.89 -8.95 1.56
C HIS A 100 1.32 -9.12 2.95
N ASP A 101 0.54 -10.18 3.13
CA ASP A 101 -0.11 -10.50 4.41
C ASP A 101 -0.05 -12.01 4.70
N PRO A 102 -0.21 -12.42 5.97
CA PRO A 102 -0.02 -13.82 6.38
C PRO A 102 -1.25 -14.69 6.11
N VAL A 103 -2.37 -14.13 5.62
CA VAL A 103 -3.58 -14.91 5.37
C VAL A 103 -3.33 -15.81 4.15
N PRO A 104 -3.59 -17.13 4.27
CA PRO A 104 -3.52 -18.05 3.15
C PRO A 104 -4.39 -17.59 1.98
N SER A 105 -4.08 -18.09 0.77
CA SER A 105 -4.53 -17.64 -0.57
C SER A 105 -6.03 -17.63 -0.86
N THR A 106 -6.91 -17.55 0.14
CA THR A 106 -8.30 -17.16 -0.09
C THR A 106 -8.33 -15.71 -0.55
N VAL A 107 -8.88 -15.50 -1.76
CA VAL A 107 -9.34 -14.18 -2.19
C VAL A 107 -10.25 -13.66 -1.06
N PRO A 108 -10.10 -12.40 -0.61
CA PRO A 108 -11.00 -11.86 0.40
C PRO A 108 -12.44 -12.16 -0.04
N GLY A 109 -13.25 -12.75 0.83
CA GLY A 109 -14.58 -13.21 0.43
C GLY A 109 -15.38 -12.01 -0.10
N ARG A 110 -15.78 -12.05 -1.38
CA ARG A 110 -16.80 -11.15 -1.91
C ARG A 110 -18.09 -11.42 -1.14
N LYS A 111 -18.35 -10.64 -0.09
CA LYS A 111 -19.69 -10.59 0.47
C LYS A 111 -20.56 -9.80 -0.51
N PRO A 112 -21.75 -10.29 -0.87
CA PRO A 112 -22.71 -9.54 -1.67
C PRO A 112 -23.37 -8.47 -0.80
N GLU A 113 -22.59 -7.48 -0.36
CA GLU A 113 -23.11 -6.30 0.33
C GLU A 113 -23.00 -5.14 -0.65
N SER A 114 -24.15 -4.56 -1.01
CA SER A 114 -24.25 -3.41 -1.92
C SER A 114 -23.51 -2.20 -1.32
N PRO A 115 -22.76 -1.41 -2.11
CA PRO A 115 -22.10 -0.20 -1.63
C PRO A 115 -23.07 0.80 -0.96
N ASP A 116 -24.36 0.78 -1.34
CA ASP A 116 -25.41 1.67 -0.81
C ASP A 116 -25.87 1.33 0.61
N ASN A 117 -25.43 0.21 1.18
CA ASN A 117 -25.80 -0.13 2.53
C ASN A 117 -24.90 0.62 3.53
N THR A 118 -25.36 1.77 4.01
CA THR A 118 -24.64 2.67 4.95
C THR A 118 -24.29 2.04 6.30
N HIS A 119 -24.86 0.88 6.61
CA HIS A 119 -24.53 0.08 7.80
C HIS A 119 -23.56 -1.08 7.54
N ALA A 120 -23.16 -1.30 6.29
CA ALA A 120 -22.21 -2.33 5.88
C ALA A 120 -20.81 -1.71 5.68
N GLU A 121 -20.07 -1.53 6.78
CA GLU A 121 -18.62 -1.28 6.69
C GLU A 121 -17.86 -2.52 6.19
N THR A 122 -18.51 -3.69 6.19
CA THR A 122 -17.93 -4.98 5.83
C THR A 122 -18.16 -5.36 4.37
N GLY A 123 -17.25 -5.01 3.46
CA GLY A 123 -17.27 -5.56 2.10
C GLY A 123 -16.95 -4.58 0.98
N ARG A 124 -16.82 -3.29 1.29
CA ARG A 124 -16.43 -2.26 0.31
C ARG A 124 -15.00 -2.41 -0.21
N GLY A 125 -14.09 -3.01 0.57
CA GLY A 125 -12.68 -3.09 0.21
C GLY A 125 -12.41 -3.66 -1.18
N LEU A 126 -13.07 -4.77 -1.57
CA LEU A 126 -12.89 -5.33 -2.91
C LEU A 126 -13.55 -4.49 -4.01
N TRP A 127 -14.67 -3.84 -3.73
CA TRP A 127 -15.31 -2.91 -4.67
C TRP A 127 -14.42 -1.69 -4.94
N ILE A 128 -13.74 -1.19 -3.91
CA ILE A 128 -12.76 -0.11 -4.03
C ILE A 128 -11.59 -0.55 -4.93
N LEU A 129 -11.08 -1.78 -4.75
CA LEU A 129 -10.03 -2.30 -5.63
C LEU A 129 -10.52 -2.47 -7.07
N ASP A 130 -11.71 -3.04 -7.26
CA ASP A 130 -12.31 -3.24 -8.59
C ASP A 130 -12.52 -1.90 -9.33
N ALA A 131 -12.85 -0.83 -8.60
CA ALA A 131 -13.05 0.51 -9.16
C ALA A 131 -11.74 1.27 -9.43
N LEU A 132 -10.76 1.21 -8.52
CA LEU A 132 -9.56 2.05 -8.57
C LEU A 132 -8.33 1.37 -9.18
N ALA A 133 -8.29 0.03 -9.17
CA ALA A 133 -7.18 -0.76 -9.65
C ALA A 133 -7.70 -1.98 -10.44
N PRO A 134 -8.42 -1.76 -11.56
CA PRO A 134 -8.94 -2.86 -12.36
C PRO A 134 -7.80 -3.79 -12.79
N GLY A 135 -8.01 -5.10 -12.65
CA GLY A 135 -6.98 -6.09 -12.94
C GLY A 135 -6.00 -6.37 -11.79
N TRP A 136 -6.29 -5.88 -10.58
CA TRP A 136 -5.56 -6.30 -9.37
C TRP A 136 -5.51 -7.84 -9.27
N SER A 137 -4.42 -8.35 -8.70
CA SER A 137 -4.14 -9.80 -8.68
C SER A 137 -3.74 -10.28 -7.29
N VAL A 138 -3.89 -11.59 -7.07
CA VAL A 138 -3.46 -12.27 -5.84
C VAL A 138 -2.49 -13.39 -6.21
N ALA A 139 -1.34 -13.41 -5.56
CA ALA A 139 -0.36 -14.48 -5.70
C ALA A 139 -0.03 -15.08 -4.33
N PRO A 140 0.02 -16.42 -4.18
CA PRO A 140 0.53 -17.03 -2.95
C PRO A 140 2.01 -16.69 -2.76
N THR A 141 2.44 -16.63 -1.50
CA THR A 141 3.84 -16.46 -1.11
C THR A 141 4.20 -17.52 -0.06
N PRO A 142 5.49 -17.78 0.22
CA PRO A 142 5.88 -18.75 1.26
C PRO A 142 5.31 -18.46 2.65
N VAL A 143 4.90 -17.21 2.93
CA VAL A 143 4.43 -16.75 4.24
C VAL A 143 2.97 -16.30 4.25
N GLY A 144 2.23 -16.49 3.16
CA GLY A 144 0.84 -16.02 3.01
C GLY A 144 0.52 -15.69 1.57
N LYS A 145 0.20 -14.42 1.29
CA LYS A 145 -0.09 -13.95 -0.08
C LYS A 145 0.43 -12.55 -0.34
N ARG A 146 0.46 -12.17 -1.62
CA ARG A 146 0.67 -10.82 -2.13
C ARG A 146 -0.56 -10.41 -2.93
N ILE A 147 -1.06 -9.22 -2.67
CA ILE A 147 -2.04 -8.54 -3.51
C ILE A 147 -1.34 -7.39 -4.22
N THR A 148 -1.46 -7.31 -5.55
CA THR A 148 -0.84 -6.27 -6.37
C THR A 148 -1.93 -5.47 -7.07
N CYS A 149 -1.90 -4.15 -6.91
CA CYS A 149 -2.80 -3.18 -7.49
C CYS A 149 -2.00 -2.14 -8.29
N THR A 150 -2.36 -1.89 -9.54
CA THR A 150 -1.78 -0.82 -10.36
C THR A 150 -2.82 0.28 -10.54
N LEU A 151 -2.47 1.49 -10.14
CA LEU A 151 -3.29 2.69 -10.30
C LEU A 151 -2.73 3.52 -11.45
N PRO A 152 -3.41 3.58 -12.61
CA PRO A 152 -2.90 4.29 -13.78
C PRO A 152 -2.79 5.79 -13.51
N HIS A 153 -1.80 6.46 -14.11
CA HIS A 153 -1.59 7.91 -13.98
C HIS A 153 -2.75 8.78 -14.53
N GLY A 154 -3.78 8.15 -15.12
CA GLY A 154 -4.77 8.79 -15.98
C GLY A 154 -4.27 8.87 -17.42
N GLU A 155 -5.18 8.95 -18.40
CA GLU A 155 -4.76 9.29 -19.75
C GLU A 155 -4.09 10.68 -19.72
N PRO A 156 -2.91 10.87 -20.35
CA PRO A 156 -2.39 12.20 -20.54
C PRO A 156 -3.47 12.99 -21.28
N ALA A 157 -3.89 14.13 -20.73
CA ALA A 157 -4.86 15.00 -21.37
C ALA A 157 -4.44 15.19 -22.84
N SER A 158 -5.19 14.60 -23.75
CA SER A 158 -4.94 14.71 -25.18
C SER A 158 -4.94 16.20 -25.53
N SER A 159 -3.74 16.71 -25.84
CA SER A 159 -3.54 18.09 -26.30
C SER A 159 -4.03 18.27 -27.73
#